data_AF-A0A7W0ZXY6-F1
#
_entry.id   AF-A0A7W0ZXY6-F1
#
_cell.length_a   1.000
_cell.length_b   1.000
_cell.length_c   1.000
_cell.angle_alpha   90.00
_cell.angle_beta   90.00
_cell.angle_gamma   90.00
#
_symmetry.space_group_name_H-M   'P 1'
#
loop_
_entity.id
_entity.type
_entity.pdbx_description
1 polymer ?
#
loop_
_entity_poly.entity_id
_entity_poly.type
_entity_poly.pdbx_seq_one_letter_code
_entity_poly.pdbx_strand_id
1 'polypeptide(L)'
;MSDDDRAVMERLAALEAEVKADAAAKQVRREAALAKVRDLRAAQAAEKAALTARQAELVSKTKPKPEPKPKPVEEEDDDASTGSDITNALALAKRAQGVKAELTKTPKQGDKSWVKSALASTVLGPIGWLYAGSLREAIPGSVAWLAFAAIASKLPWILLMPALLVLMPLSGIAGLLYAVNYNRKGERQRLFGDKDKQKQLAAKSK
;
A
#
# COMPACT_ATOMS: atom_id res chain seq x y z
N MET A 1 30.54 29.18 -52.67
CA MET A 1 30.35 27.91 -51.93
C MET A 1 31.32 26.93 -52.54
N SER A 2 32.23 26.40 -51.74
CA SER A 2 33.12 25.33 -52.17
C SER A 2 32.32 24.04 -52.35
N ASP A 3 32.85 23.09 -53.13
CA ASP A 3 32.22 21.77 -53.26
C ASP A 3 32.14 21.04 -51.90
N ASP A 4 33.04 21.37 -50.97
CA ASP A 4 33.02 20.89 -49.58
C ASP A 4 31.77 21.35 -48.81
N ASP A 5 31.35 22.61 -48.98
CA ASP A 5 30.13 23.13 -48.33
C ASP A 5 28.88 22.37 -48.80
N ARG A 6 28.83 21.97 -50.08
CA ARG A 6 27.72 21.21 -50.64
C ARG A 6 27.67 19.79 -50.08
N ALA A 7 28.83 19.14 -49.97
CA ALA A 7 28.92 17.80 -49.40
C ALA A 7 28.50 17.74 -47.92
N VAL A 8 28.83 18.79 -47.14
CA VAL A 8 28.41 18.90 -45.74
C VAL A 8 26.89 19.06 -45.63
N MET A 9 26.29 19.93 -46.46
CA MET A 9 24.84 20.14 -46.45
C MET A 9 24.06 18.89 -46.84
N GLU A 10 24.56 18.10 -47.79
CA GLU A 10 23.93 16.83 -48.19
C GLU A 10 23.97 15.80 -47.06
N ARG A 11 25.10 15.70 -46.34
CA ARG A 11 25.22 14.82 -45.16
C ARG A 11 24.30 15.24 -44.02
N LEU A 12 24.14 16.54 -43.79
CA LEU A 12 23.20 17.05 -42.78
C LEU A 12 21.75 16.73 -43.17
N ALA A 13 21.38 16.92 -44.43
CA ALA A 13 20.05 16.57 -44.92
C ALA A 13 19.75 15.07 -44.77
N ALA A 14 20.72 14.20 -45.05
CA ALA A 14 20.58 12.76 -44.87
C ALA A 14 20.39 12.39 -43.39
N LEU A 15 21.18 12.97 -42.48
CA LEU A 15 21.05 12.74 -41.03
C LEU A 15 19.72 13.24 -40.48
N GLU A 16 19.24 14.40 -40.94
CA GLU A 16 17.92 14.90 -40.54
C GLU A 16 16.79 13.98 -41.01
N ALA A 17 16.90 13.41 -42.22
CA ALA A 17 15.93 12.46 -42.73
C ALA A 17 15.90 11.17 -41.89
N GLU A 18 17.06 10.65 -41.51
CA GLU A 18 17.18 9.46 -40.65
C GLU A 18 16.57 9.72 -39.26
N VAL A 19 16.91 10.85 -38.62
CA VAL A 19 16.34 11.23 -37.31
C VAL A 19 14.82 11.39 -37.37
N LYS A 20 14.29 11.98 -38.46
CA LYS A 20 12.84 12.12 -38.67
C LYS A 20 12.17 10.76 -38.86
N ALA A 21 12.78 9.86 -39.62
CA ALA A 21 12.27 8.50 -39.79
C ALA A 21 12.21 7.73 -38.46
N ASP A 22 13.27 7.83 -37.66
CA ASP A 22 13.35 7.23 -36.33
C ASP A 22 12.32 7.81 -35.35
N ALA A 23 12.12 9.13 -35.39
CA ALA A 23 11.12 9.80 -34.57
C ALA A 23 9.70 9.34 -34.94
N ALA A 24 9.39 9.24 -36.23
CA ALA A 24 8.11 8.73 -36.73
C ALA A 24 7.88 7.27 -36.31
N ALA A 25 8.89 6.40 -36.45
CA ALA A 25 8.80 5.01 -36.02
C ALA A 25 8.54 4.89 -34.50
N LYS A 26 9.16 5.74 -33.68
CA LYS A 26 8.91 5.79 -32.23
C LYS A 26 7.50 6.28 -31.91
N GLN A 27 6.97 7.26 -32.64
CA GLN A 27 5.60 7.74 -32.46
C GLN A 27 4.58 6.65 -32.77
N VAL A 28 4.73 5.95 -33.90
CA VAL A 28 3.85 4.83 -34.27
C VAL A 28 3.85 3.72 -33.21
N ARG A 29 5.03 3.36 -32.67
CA ARG A 29 5.13 2.37 -31.57
C ARG A 29 4.42 2.83 -30.30
N ARG A 30 4.54 4.11 -29.94
CA ARG A 30 3.86 4.68 -28.77
C ARG A 30 2.35 4.68 -28.94
N GLU A 31 1.86 5.06 -30.12
CA GLU A 31 0.43 5.06 -30.44
C GLU A 31 -0.15 3.64 -30.39
N ALA A 32 0.54 2.67 -31.00
CA ALA A 32 0.15 1.27 -30.92
C ALA A 32 0.12 0.73 -29.48
N ALA A 33 1.10 1.11 -28.64
CA ALA A 33 1.12 0.74 -27.24
C ALA A 33 -0.04 1.38 -26.44
N LEU A 34 -0.33 2.65 -26.72
CA LEU A 34 -1.44 3.36 -26.08
C LEU A 34 -2.80 2.79 -26.48
N ALA A 35 -2.98 2.39 -27.74
CA ALA A 35 -4.18 1.69 -28.21
C ALA A 35 -4.40 0.39 -27.42
N LYS A 36 -3.37 -0.46 -27.31
CA LYS A 36 -3.45 -1.70 -26.51
C LYS A 36 -3.80 -1.45 -25.05
N VAL A 37 -3.24 -0.40 -24.43
CA VAL A 37 -3.58 -0.06 -23.04
C VAL A 37 -5.03 0.39 -22.90
N ARG A 38 -5.58 1.12 -23.88
CA ARG A 38 -6.99 1.51 -23.89
C ARG A 38 -7.90 0.29 -24.00
N ASP A 39 -7.57 -0.65 -24.89
CA ASP A 39 -8.34 -1.89 -25.07
C ASP A 39 -8.35 -2.74 -23.79
N LEU A 40 -7.19 -2.90 -23.15
CA LEU A 40 -7.09 -3.62 -21.87
C LEU A 40 -7.89 -2.95 -20.76
N ARG A 41 -7.88 -1.61 -20.69
CA ARG A 41 -8.70 -0.89 -19.70
C ARG A 41 -10.19 -1.02 -19.97
N ALA A 42 -10.61 -1.01 -21.24
CA ALA A 42 -12.00 -1.24 -21.62
C ALA A 42 -12.46 -2.65 -21.23
N ALA A 43 -11.63 -3.67 -21.49
CA ALA A 43 -11.91 -5.05 -21.09
C ALA A 43 -12.03 -5.20 -19.56
N GLN A 44 -11.08 -4.62 -18.80
CA GLN A 44 -11.13 -4.66 -17.33
C GLN A 44 -12.35 -3.91 -16.76
N ALA A 45 -12.76 -2.80 -17.38
CA ALA A 45 -13.95 -2.07 -16.95
C ALA A 45 -15.23 -2.89 -17.20
N ALA A 46 -15.32 -3.57 -18.35
CA ALA A 46 -16.43 -4.47 -18.66
C ALA A 46 -16.51 -5.67 -17.70
N GLU A 47 -15.37 -6.28 -17.37
CA GLU A 47 -15.31 -7.38 -16.40
C GLU A 47 -15.78 -6.92 -15.00
N LYS A 48 -15.28 -5.77 -14.54
CA LYS A 48 -15.73 -5.20 -13.26
C LYS A 48 -17.23 -4.92 -13.24
N ALA A 49 -17.77 -4.33 -14.30
CA ALA A 49 -19.21 -4.07 -14.42
C ALA A 49 -20.02 -5.38 -14.36
N ALA A 50 -19.56 -6.44 -15.02
CA ALA A 50 -20.19 -7.76 -14.97
C ALA A 50 -20.15 -8.37 -13.56
N LEU A 51 -19.04 -8.25 -12.85
CA LEU A 51 -18.93 -8.72 -11.46
C LEU A 51 -19.85 -7.94 -10.52
N THR A 52 -19.94 -6.61 -10.67
CA THR A 52 -20.87 -5.79 -9.89
C THR A 52 -22.32 -6.17 -10.18
N ALA A 53 -22.69 -6.41 -11.44
CA ALA A 53 -24.03 -6.88 -11.80
C ALA A 53 -24.36 -8.24 -11.15
N ARG A 54 -23.43 -9.21 -11.20
CA ARG A 54 -23.61 -10.52 -10.54
C ARG A 54 -23.75 -10.38 -9.02
N GLN A 55 -22.96 -9.52 -8.38
CA GLN A 55 -23.07 -9.27 -6.95
C GLN A 55 -24.42 -8.63 -6.58
N ALA A 56 -24.91 -7.68 -7.38
CA ALA A 56 -26.22 -7.08 -7.18
C ALA A 56 -27.34 -8.13 -7.28
N GLU A 57 -27.23 -9.07 -8.23
CA GLU A 57 -28.20 -10.16 -8.37
C GLU A 57 -28.19 -11.09 -7.14
N LEU A 58 -27.01 -11.50 -6.65
CA LEU A 58 -26.89 -12.35 -5.46
C LEU A 58 -27.44 -11.67 -4.21
N VAL A 59 -27.13 -10.39 -3.99
CA VAL A 59 -27.65 -9.62 -2.85
C VAL A 59 -29.16 -9.43 -2.94
N SER A 60 -29.72 -9.27 -4.15
CA SER A 60 -31.17 -9.18 -4.34
C SER A 60 -31.91 -10.49 -4.01
N LYS A 61 -31.31 -11.64 -4.32
CA LYS A 61 -31.84 -12.97 -3.97
C LYS A 61 -31.72 -13.30 -2.48
N THR A 62 -30.82 -12.63 -1.75
CA THR A 62 -30.51 -12.92 -0.34
C THR A 62 -31.21 -11.95 0.63
N LYS A 63 -32.31 -11.28 0.25
CA LYS A 63 -33.11 -10.52 1.21
C LYS A 63 -33.80 -11.48 2.18
N PRO A 64 -33.39 -11.54 3.46
CA PRO A 64 -34.13 -12.30 4.46
C PRO A 64 -35.39 -11.49 4.81
N LYS A 65 -36.52 -12.19 4.91
CA LYS A 65 -37.77 -11.69 5.49
C LYS A 65 -37.44 -11.09 6.88
N PRO A 66 -37.90 -9.87 7.21
CA PRO A 66 -37.58 -9.25 8.49
C PRO A 66 -38.25 -10.04 9.62
N GLU A 67 -37.48 -10.82 10.36
CA GLU A 67 -37.94 -11.46 11.58
C GLU A 67 -37.95 -10.46 12.75
N PRO A 68 -38.96 -10.55 13.64
CA PRO A 68 -39.16 -9.62 14.74
C PRO A 68 -38.10 -9.78 15.83
N LYS A 69 -37.69 -8.66 16.41
CA LYS A 69 -36.72 -8.52 17.50
C LYS A 69 -36.93 -9.55 18.63
N PRO A 70 -35.91 -10.32 19.04
CA PRO A 70 -35.96 -11.06 20.29
C PRO A 70 -35.79 -10.10 21.48
N LYS A 71 -36.55 -10.40 22.54
CA LYS A 71 -36.56 -9.70 23.84
C LYS A 71 -35.19 -9.79 24.55
N PRO A 72 -34.89 -8.88 25.50
CA PRO A 72 -33.68 -8.97 26.31
C PRO A 72 -33.78 -10.21 27.21
N VAL A 73 -32.82 -11.11 27.08
CA VAL A 73 -32.62 -12.23 28.01
C VAL A 73 -31.63 -11.74 29.06
N GLU A 74 -32.01 -11.93 30.32
CA GLU A 74 -31.27 -11.55 31.52
C GLU A 74 -29.95 -12.31 31.61
N GLU A 75 -28.99 -11.65 32.25
CA GLU A 75 -27.62 -12.07 32.49
C GLU A 75 -27.59 -13.31 33.40
N GLU A 76 -27.02 -14.42 32.91
CA GLU A 76 -26.48 -15.48 33.76
C GLU A 76 -24.97 -15.53 33.54
N ASP A 77 -24.26 -15.18 34.61
CA ASP A 77 -22.83 -15.34 34.81
C ASP A 77 -22.47 -16.83 34.79
N ASP A 78 -21.66 -17.25 33.81
CA ASP A 78 -20.88 -18.50 33.90
C ASP A 78 -19.59 -18.38 33.06
N ASP A 79 -18.48 -18.34 33.80
CA ASP A 79 -17.14 -18.87 33.52
C ASP A 79 -16.43 -18.62 32.15
N ALA A 80 -15.49 -17.68 32.23
CA ALA A 80 -14.06 -17.83 31.91
C ALA A 80 -13.60 -18.35 30.52
N SER A 81 -12.99 -17.42 29.78
CA SER A 81 -11.74 -17.61 29.01
C SER A 81 -11.80 -18.12 27.55
N THR A 82 -12.93 -18.07 26.85
CA THR A 82 -12.94 -18.32 25.38
C THR A 82 -13.58 -17.20 24.54
N GLY A 83 -14.36 -16.31 25.15
CA GLY A 83 -15.05 -15.21 24.44
C GLY A 83 -14.17 -14.02 24.04
N SER A 84 -13.04 -13.78 24.74
CA SER A 84 -12.12 -12.68 24.45
C SER A 84 -11.36 -12.87 23.13
N ASP A 85 -11.06 -14.11 22.76
CA ASP A 85 -10.31 -14.42 21.54
C ASP A 85 -11.19 -14.33 20.30
N ILE A 86 -12.46 -14.73 20.41
CA ILE A 86 -13.43 -14.63 19.32
C ILE A 86 -13.76 -13.17 19.05
N THR A 87 -13.98 -12.37 20.10
CA THR A 87 -14.24 -10.93 19.96
C THR A 87 -13.02 -10.17 19.41
N ASN A 88 -11.81 -10.51 19.86
CA ASN A 88 -10.57 -9.97 19.28
C ASN A 88 -10.35 -10.41 17.83
N ALA A 89 -10.61 -11.68 17.49
CA ALA A 89 -10.48 -12.21 16.14
C ALA A 89 -11.48 -11.54 15.19
N LEU A 90 -12.72 -11.30 15.64
CA LEU A 90 -13.75 -10.63 14.85
C LEU A 90 -13.44 -9.13 14.69
N ALA A 91 -12.87 -8.50 15.71
CA ALA A 91 -12.34 -7.13 15.62
C ALA A 91 -11.14 -7.05 14.65
N LEU A 92 -10.25 -8.04 14.65
CA LEU A 92 -9.14 -8.16 13.71
C LEU A 92 -9.64 -8.40 12.28
N ALA A 93 -10.64 -9.27 12.10
CA ALA A 93 -11.26 -9.56 10.82
C ALA A 93 -11.94 -8.32 10.24
N LYS A 94 -12.70 -7.55 11.05
CA LYS A 94 -13.27 -6.26 10.64
C LYS A 94 -12.20 -5.25 10.26
N ARG A 95 -11.10 -5.16 11.02
CA ARG A 95 -9.97 -4.29 10.68
C ARG A 95 -9.30 -4.73 9.38
N ALA A 96 -9.09 -6.03 9.18
CA ALA A 96 -8.52 -6.59 7.97
C ALA A 96 -9.42 -6.37 6.74
N GLN A 97 -10.75 -6.48 6.90
CA GLN A 97 -11.72 -6.15 5.85
C GLN A 97 -11.70 -4.67 5.49
N GLY A 98 -11.58 -3.78 6.50
CA GLY A 98 -11.41 -2.35 6.27
C GLY A 98 -10.12 -2.03 5.51
N VAL A 99 -9.02 -2.67 5.88
CA VAL A 99 -7.73 -2.56 5.18
C VAL A 99 -7.84 -3.09 3.74
N LYS A 100 -8.52 -4.22 3.52
CA LYS A 100 -8.75 -4.79 2.17
C LYS A 100 -9.60 -3.86 1.30
N ALA A 101 -10.68 -3.30 1.83
CA ALA A 101 -11.55 -2.35 1.12
C ALA A 101 -10.77 -1.09 0.70
N GLU A 102 -9.86 -0.64 1.56
CA GLU A 102 -8.95 0.46 1.28
C GLU A 102 -7.89 0.09 0.24
N LEU A 103 -7.36 -1.14 0.25
CA LEU A 103 -6.39 -1.65 -0.75
C LEU A 103 -7.00 -1.72 -2.15
N THR A 104 -8.30 -1.94 -2.23
CA THR A 104 -9.05 -1.92 -3.49
C THR A 104 -9.48 -0.52 -3.95
N LYS A 105 -9.29 0.53 -3.13
CA LYS A 105 -9.66 1.90 -3.49
C LYS A 105 -8.63 2.47 -4.47
N THR A 106 -9.08 3.05 -5.58
CA THR A 106 -8.21 3.63 -6.60
C THR A 106 -7.41 4.80 -6.00
N PRO A 107 -6.07 4.76 -6.05
CA PRO A 107 -5.23 5.79 -5.44
C PRO A 107 -5.46 7.13 -6.13
N LYS A 108 -5.72 8.18 -5.34
CA LYS A 108 -5.84 9.57 -5.83
C LYS A 108 -4.44 10.22 -5.88
N GLN A 109 -4.31 11.24 -6.72
CA GLN A 109 -3.04 11.95 -6.92
C GLN A 109 -2.59 12.62 -5.61
N GLY A 110 -1.48 12.14 -5.03
CA GLY A 110 -0.98 12.54 -3.70
C GLY A 110 -0.87 11.40 -2.68
N ASP A 111 -1.53 10.26 -2.96
CA ASP A 111 -1.48 9.07 -2.11
C ASP A 111 -0.12 8.35 -2.20
N LYS A 112 0.48 8.01 -1.05
CA LYS A 112 1.70 7.20 -1.03
C LYS A 112 1.35 5.78 -1.48
N SER A 113 2.05 5.26 -2.49
CA SER A 113 1.81 3.90 -2.98
C SER A 113 2.17 2.87 -1.92
N TRP A 114 1.17 2.21 -1.34
CA TRP A 114 1.36 1.18 -0.30
C TRP A 114 2.22 0.02 -0.78
N VAL A 115 2.19 -0.29 -2.08
CA VAL A 115 3.07 -1.27 -2.72
C VAL A 115 4.53 -0.82 -2.66
N LYS A 116 4.83 0.46 -2.89
CA LYS A 116 6.20 0.99 -2.77
C LYS A 116 6.67 1.00 -1.33
N SER A 117 5.80 1.32 -0.38
CA SER A 117 6.12 1.29 1.05
C SER A 117 6.32 -0.12 1.57
N ALA A 118 5.45 -1.07 1.20
CA ALA A 118 5.61 -2.48 1.53
C ALA A 118 6.90 -3.03 0.93
N LEU A 119 7.15 -2.79 -0.37
CA LEU A 119 8.37 -3.25 -1.03
C LEU A 119 9.63 -2.61 -0.43
N ALA A 120 9.60 -1.31 -0.13
CA ALA A 120 10.72 -0.64 0.51
C ALA A 120 10.98 -1.18 1.93
N SER A 121 9.94 -1.43 2.73
CA SER A 121 10.10 -2.03 4.07
C SER A 121 10.51 -3.49 4.03
N THR A 122 10.09 -4.26 3.02
CA THR A 122 10.56 -5.63 2.82
C THR A 122 12.02 -5.65 2.40
N VAL A 123 12.47 -4.76 1.51
CA VAL A 123 13.85 -4.80 0.99
C VAL A 123 14.86 -4.11 1.92
N LEU A 124 14.52 -2.95 2.50
CA LEU A 124 15.41 -2.18 3.36
C LEU A 124 15.20 -2.43 4.86
N GLY A 125 14.22 -3.27 5.22
CA GLY A 125 13.85 -3.49 6.62
C GLY A 125 13.43 -2.20 7.32
N PRO A 126 13.72 -2.05 8.62
CA PRO A 126 13.40 -0.86 9.42
C PRO A 126 14.06 0.44 8.94
N ILE A 127 15.10 0.37 8.11
CA ILE A 127 15.68 1.57 7.48
C ILE A 127 14.65 2.22 6.54
N GLY A 128 13.75 1.44 5.95
CA GLY A 128 12.61 1.95 5.19
C GLY A 128 11.64 2.80 6.03
N TRP A 129 11.65 2.64 7.37
CA TRP A 129 10.82 3.45 8.27
C TRP A 129 11.35 4.89 8.41
N LEU A 130 12.64 5.14 8.13
CA LEU A 130 13.18 6.50 8.06
C LEU A 130 12.60 7.29 6.88
N TYR A 131 12.27 6.60 5.78
CA TYR A 131 11.63 7.23 4.63
C TYR A 131 10.12 7.49 4.87
N ALA A 132 9.47 6.66 5.69
CA ALA A 132 8.03 6.70 5.89
C ALA A 132 7.58 7.45 7.18
N GLY A 133 8.35 7.39 8.28
CA GLY A 133 7.95 7.77 9.63
C GLY A 133 8.52 9.09 10.18
N SER A 134 8.11 9.47 11.40
CA SER A 134 8.57 10.70 12.05
C SER A 134 10.03 10.56 12.54
N LEU A 135 10.88 11.54 12.19
CA LEU A 135 12.32 11.53 12.48
C LEU A 135 12.65 11.29 13.97
N ARG A 136 11.76 11.67 14.90
CA ARG A 136 12.01 11.54 16.34
C ARG A 136 11.87 10.11 16.88
N GLU A 137 11.18 9.22 16.17
CA GLU A 137 10.96 7.83 16.58
C GLU A 137 11.71 6.86 15.67
N ALA A 138 11.89 7.23 14.40
CA ALA A 138 12.68 6.45 13.46
C ALA A 138 14.16 6.40 13.84
N ILE A 139 14.71 7.43 14.48
CA ILE A 139 16.11 7.45 14.95
C ILE A 139 16.36 6.36 16.01
N PRO A 140 15.66 6.30 17.17
CA PRO A 140 15.92 5.25 18.16
C PRO A 140 15.62 3.85 17.62
N GLY A 141 14.61 3.68 16.75
CA GLY A 141 14.36 2.41 16.07
C GLY A 141 15.49 2.00 15.13
N SER A 142 16.08 2.94 14.39
CA SER A 142 17.21 2.69 13.50
C SER A 142 18.49 2.40 14.28
N VAL A 143 18.72 3.09 15.41
CA VAL A 143 19.84 2.81 16.31
C VAL A 143 19.71 1.40 16.89
N ALA A 144 18.53 1.02 17.37
CA ALA A 144 18.26 -0.33 17.87
C ALA A 144 18.45 -1.39 16.77
N TRP A 145 18.03 -1.09 15.53
CA TRP A 145 18.24 -1.96 14.38
C TRP A 145 19.72 -2.14 14.02
N LEU A 146 20.50 -1.05 14.02
CA LEU A 146 21.94 -1.11 13.77
C LEU A 146 22.67 -1.85 14.89
N ALA A 147 22.27 -1.68 16.15
CA ALA A 147 22.79 -2.45 17.26
C ALA A 147 22.47 -3.95 17.12
N PHE A 148 21.23 -4.28 16.74
CA PHE A 148 20.83 -5.65 16.42
C PHE A 148 21.63 -6.21 15.24
N ALA A 149 21.82 -5.45 14.17
CA ALA A 149 22.62 -5.86 13.01
C ALA A 149 24.09 -6.09 13.37
N ALA A 150 24.66 -5.28 14.26
CA ALA A 150 26.02 -5.46 14.76
C ALA A 150 26.15 -6.76 15.57
N ILE A 151 25.19 -7.09 16.43
CA ILE A 151 25.16 -8.36 17.17
C ILE A 151 24.93 -9.55 16.22
N ALA A 152 23.98 -9.41 15.29
CA ALA A 152 23.66 -10.40 14.27
C ALA A 152 24.86 -10.72 13.38
N SER A 153 25.72 -9.73 13.06
CA SER A 153 26.93 -9.94 12.23
C SER A 153 27.93 -10.95 12.83
N LYS A 154 27.84 -11.22 14.14
CA LYS A 154 28.67 -12.19 14.85
C LYS A 154 28.02 -13.57 15.00
N LEU A 155 26.75 -13.71 14.63
CA LEU A 155 26.02 -14.98 14.73
C LEU A 155 26.14 -15.80 13.44
N PRO A 156 26.24 -17.13 13.54
CA PRO A 156 26.21 -18.00 12.37
C PRO A 156 24.86 -17.86 11.64
N TRP A 157 24.93 -17.81 10.30
CA TRP A 157 23.78 -17.59 9.41
C TRP A 157 22.59 -18.54 9.67
N ILE A 158 22.87 -19.75 10.14
CA ILE A 158 21.88 -20.78 10.46
C ILE A 158 20.96 -20.34 11.62
N LEU A 159 21.46 -19.60 12.62
CA LEU A 159 20.63 -19.05 13.70
C LEU A 159 19.79 -17.85 13.24
N LEU A 160 20.28 -17.10 12.26
CA LEU A 160 19.62 -15.89 11.76
C LEU A 160 18.48 -16.19 10.79
N MET A 161 18.58 -17.26 10.00
CA MET A 161 17.58 -17.66 9.02
C MET A 161 16.13 -17.66 9.57
N PRO A 162 15.79 -18.38 10.66
CA PRO A 162 14.41 -18.40 11.16
C PRO A 162 13.97 -17.03 11.68
N ALA A 163 14.87 -16.27 12.31
CA ALA A 163 14.56 -14.92 12.77
C ALA A 163 14.27 -13.98 11.59
N LEU A 164 15.08 -13.99 10.54
CA LEU A 164 14.87 -13.20 9.33
C LEU A 164 13.59 -13.59 8.58
N LEU A 165 13.29 -14.88 8.52
CA LEU A 165 12.12 -15.41 7.84
C LEU A 165 10.81 -14.99 8.50
N VAL A 166 10.81 -14.74 9.81
CA VAL A 166 9.66 -14.17 10.55
C VAL A 166 9.70 -12.63 10.55
N LEU A 167 10.88 -12.03 10.71
CA LEU A 167 11.03 -10.59 10.88
C LEU A 167 10.80 -9.81 9.58
N MET A 168 11.20 -10.35 8.42
CA MET A 168 10.97 -9.69 7.13
C MET A 168 9.48 -9.57 6.77
N PRO A 169 8.65 -10.63 6.86
CA PRO A 169 7.20 -10.51 6.66
C PRO A 169 6.55 -9.54 7.63
N LEU A 170 6.92 -9.59 8.92
CA LEU A 170 6.39 -8.67 9.93
C LEU A 170 6.75 -7.21 9.63
N SER A 171 7.97 -6.94 9.17
CA SER A 171 8.38 -5.59 8.75
C SER A 171 7.57 -5.10 7.54
N GLY A 172 7.30 -5.97 6.57
CA GLY A 172 6.44 -5.65 5.43
C GLY A 172 4.99 -5.34 5.84
N ILE A 173 4.42 -6.12 6.75
CA ILE A 173 3.08 -5.89 7.30
C ILE A 173 3.02 -4.56 8.06
N ALA A 174 4.03 -4.25 8.87
CA ALA A 174 4.10 -2.98 9.59
C ALA A 174 4.18 -1.78 8.63
N GLY A 175 5.00 -1.87 7.57
CA GLY A 175 5.09 -0.85 6.52
C GLY A 175 3.76 -0.65 5.77
N LEU A 176 3.04 -1.74 5.50
CA LEU A 176 1.71 -1.70 4.88
C LEU A 176 0.68 -1.02 5.77
N LEU A 177 0.56 -1.45 7.03
CA LEU A 177 -0.38 -0.87 8.00
C LEU A 177 -0.12 0.62 8.22
N TYR A 178 1.15 1.02 8.27
CA TYR A 178 1.53 2.42 8.39
C TYR A 178 1.07 3.23 7.17
N ALA A 179 1.33 2.74 5.95
CA ALA A 179 0.99 3.45 4.72
C ALA A 179 -0.53 3.56 4.52
N VAL A 180 -1.27 2.51 4.87
CA VAL A 180 -2.75 2.50 4.89
C VAL A 180 -3.25 3.55 5.88
N ASN A 181 -2.76 3.54 7.12
CA ASN A 181 -3.17 4.52 8.13
C ASN A 181 -2.81 5.97 7.76
N TYR A 182 -1.69 6.19 7.07
CA TYR A 182 -1.30 7.49 6.54
C TYR A 182 -2.30 8.02 5.51
N ASN A 183 -2.67 7.18 4.52
CA ASN A 183 -3.63 7.58 3.48
C ASN A 183 -5.06 7.75 4.03
N ARG A 184 -5.41 7.08 5.14
CA ARG A 184 -6.72 7.29 5.81
C ARG A 184 -6.84 8.67 6.47
N LYS A 185 -5.76 9.16 7.08
CA LYS A 185 -5.78 10.36 7.92
C LYS A 185 -5.27 11.61 7.22
N GLY A 186 -4.58 11.46 6.08
CA GLY A 186 -4.02 12.59 5.32
C GLY A 186 -2.86 13.30 6.03
N GLU A 187 -2.48 12.84 7.23
CA GLU A 187 -1.45 13.43 8.07
C GLU A 187 -0.42 12.39 8.53
N ARG A 188 0.83 12.83 8.74
CA ARG A 188 1.92 12.00 9.28
C ARG A 188 1.63 11.71 10.75
N GLN A 189 0.98 10.58 11.03
CA GLN A 189 0.77 10.16 12.41
C GLN A 189 2.08 9.77 13.09
N ARG A 190 2.23 10.26 14.32
CA ARG A 190 3.27 9.89 15.29
C ARG A 190 2.90 8.53 15.87
N LEU A 191 3.87 7.62 16.00
CA LEU A 191 3.63 6.24 16.36
C LEU A 191 3.22 6.11 17.84
N PHE A 192 3.53 7.10 18.69
CA PHE A 192 3.07 7.18 20.08
C PHE A 192 2.53 8.57 20.47
N GLY A 193 1.30 8.59 21.00
CA GLY A 193 0.72 9.69 21.80
C GLY A 193 0.25 10.94 21.05
N ASP A 194 -1.07 11.06 20.84
CA ASP A 194 -1.72 12.36 20.59
C ASP A 194 -1.62 13.21 21.85
N LYS A 195 -0.59 14.07 21.94
CA LYS A 195 -0.49 15.08 23.01
C LYS A 195 -1.71 16.00 23.04
N ASP A 196 -2.40 16.16 21.91
CA ASP A 196 -3.60 16.98 21.80
C ASP A 196 -4.84 16.30 22.39
N LYS A 197 -4.95 14.95 22.33
CA LYS A 197 -5.98 14.21 23.07
C LYS A 197 -5.71 14.20 24.57
N GLN A 198 -4.45 14.12 24.99
CA GLN A 198 -4.09 14.24 26.41
C GLN A 198 -4.38 15.63 26.97
N LYS A 199 -4.12 16.70 26.20
CA LYS A 199 -4.50 18.07 26.58
C LYS A 199 -6.01 18.29 26.57
N GLN A 200 -6.75 17.74 25.60
CA GLN A 200 -8.22 17.83 25.58
C GLN A 200 -8.88 17.03 26.71
N LEU A 201 -8.33 15.88 27.09
CA LEU A 201 -8.80 15.10 28.24
C LEU A 201 -8.46 15.79 29.58
N ALA A 202 -7.28 16.41 29.69
CA ALA A 202 -6.90 17.18 30.88
C ALA A 202 -7.66 18.51 31.01
N ALA A 203 -8.08 19.13 29.90
CA ALA A 203 -8.90 20.34 29.90
C ALA A 203 -10.39 20.06 30.18
N LYS A 204 -10.86 18.83 29.97
CA LYS A 204 -12.23 18.40 30.29
C LYS A 204 -12.40 17.84 31.70
N SER A 205 -11.30 17.66 32.45
CA SER A 205 -11.31 17.20 33.84
C SER A 205 -11.03 18.32 34.86
N LYS A 206 -11.15 19.58 34.43
CA LYS A 206 -11.22 20.78 35.29
C LYS A 206 -12.58 21.42 35.11
#